data_AF-A8CF58-F1
#
_entry.id   AF-A8CF58-F1
#
_cell.length_a   1.000
_cell.length_b   1.000
_cell.length_c   1.000
_cell.angle_alpha   90.00
_cell.angle_beta   90.00
_cell.angle_gamma   90.00
#
_symmetry.space_group_name_H-M   'P 1'
#
loop_
_entity.id
_entity.type
_entity.pdbx_description
1 polymer ?
#
loop_
_entity_poly.entity_id
_entity_poly.type
_entity_poly.pdbx_seq_one_letter_code
_entity_poly.pdbx_strand_id
1 'polypeptide(L)'
;MATTNWLTASSSVFLTRPVNPRLAFASRKNQTLGRSRVSFQGSVKRRLPVVISMTATEESGEKAVKSVLPGHGISIMVNGCSGKMGKAVIKAADSAGVNIVPTSFGSAAEAGQTVEVCGKEITVHGPAEREKVLSSVFEKHPELIVVDYTIPSAVNDNAELYSKVGVPFVMGTTGGDRNKLYETVEKAKIYAVISPQMGKQVVAFLAAMEIMAEQFPGAFSGYSLEVTFLLLLVFILLLATSNQHQYVGDGVSSS
;
A
#
# COMPACT_ATOMS: atom_id res chain seq x y z
N MET A 1 -21.99 -20.59 18.58
CA MET A 1 -21.83 -19.15 18.27
C MET A 1 -20.43 -18.96 17.71
N ALA A 2 -20.31 -18.73 16.40
CA ALA A 2 -19.03 -18.49 15.76
C ALA A 2 -18.66 -17.01 15.93
N THR A 3 -17.65 -16.74 16.75
CA THR A 3 -17.01 -15.42 16.84
C THR A 3 -16.07 -15.26 15.65
N THR A 4 -16.53 -14.57 14.61
CA THR A 4 -15.70 -14.22 13.47
C THR A 4 -14.68 -13.16 13.93
N ASN A 5 -13.43 -13.57 14.12
CA ASN A 5 -12.31 -12.67 14.44
C ASN A 5 -11.96 -11.84 13.19
N TRP A 6 -12.46 -10.60 13.13
CA TRP A 6 -12.09 -9.65 12.06
C TRP A 6 -10.65 -9.14 12.15
N LEU A 7 -9.97 -9.37 13.29
CA LEU A 7 -8.60 -8.89 13.56
C LEU A 7 -7.49 -9.82 13.06
N THR A 8 -7.80 -11.00 12.51
CA THR A 8 -6.78 -12.00 12.09
C THR A 8 -6.41 -11.93 10.61
N ALA A 9 -6.95 -10.98 9.85
CA ALA A 9 -6.59 -10.84 8.44
C ALA A 9 -5.22 -10.15 8.32
N SER A 10 -4.17 -10.97 8.35
CA SER A 10 -2.78 -10.52 8.24
C SER A 10 -2.47 -9.98 6.84
N SER A 11 -1.61 -8.97 6.77
CA SER A 11 -1.14 -8.42 5.50
C SER A 11 -0.11 -9.36 4.88
N SER A 12 -0.30 -9.73 3.61
CA SER A 12 0.59 -10.65 2.90
C SER A 12 1.20 -9.97 1.69
N VAL A 13 2.52 -10.12 1.54
CA VAL A 13 3.26 -9.68 0.35
C VAL A 13 3.81 -10.93 -0.34
N PHE A 14 3.34 -11.18 -1.56
CA PHE A 14 3.82 -12.28 -2.39
C PHE A 14 4.93 -11.74 -3.30
N LEU A 15 6.16 -12.23 -3.07
CA LEU A 15 7.33 -11.91 -3.88
C LEU A 15 7.82 -13.18 -4.58
N THR A 16 7.38 -13.41 -5.81
CA THR A 16 7.82 -14.54 -6.62
C THR A 16 8.64 -14.02 -7.79
N ARG A 17 9.89 -14.47 -7.95
CA ARG A 17 10.72 -14.08 -9.10
C ARG A 17 10.15 -14.75 -10.36
N PRO A 18 9.58 -14.01 -11.33
CA PRO A 18 9.21 -14.59 -12.61
C PRO A 18 10.46 -15.01 -13.39
N VAL A 19 10.31 -16.00 -14.26
CA VAL A 19 11.38 -16.56 -15.12
C VAL A 19 11.90 -15.52 -16.14
N ASN A 20 11.19 -14.40 -16.33
CA ASN A 20 11.65 -13.23 -17.09
C ASN A 20 11.45 -11.94 -16.24
N PRO A 21 12.52 -11.23 -15.85
CA PRO A 21 12.37 -10.01 -15.07
C PRO A 21 12.06 -8.83 -16.01
N ARG A 22 10.80 -8.39 -16.05
CA ARG A 22 10.43 -7.08 -16.64
C ARG A 22 10.27 -5.97 -15.59
N LEU A 23 10.16 -6.34 -14.31
CA LEU A 23 10.14 -5.43 -13.16
C LEU A 23 11.16 -5.90 -12.11
N ALA A 24 12.18 -5.09 -11.86
CA ALA A 24 13.19 -5.37 -10.84
C ALA A 24 12.83 -4.63 -9.54
N PHE A 25 12.19 -5.32 -8.61
CA PHE A 25 12.10 -4.83 -7.23
C PHE A 25 13.45 -5.04 -6.53
N ALA A 26 14.16 -3.95 -6.27
CA ALA A 26 15.39 -3.98 -5.47
C ALA A 26 15.04 -4.22 -3.99
N SER A 27 15.03 -5.50 -3.59
CA SER A 27 14.96 -5.88 -2.18
C SER A 27 16.37 -5.77 -1.56
N ARG A 28 16.59 -4.77 -0.70
CA ARG A 28 17.73 -4.79 0.23
C ARG A 28 17.48 -5.90 1.25
N LYS A 29 18.05 -7.09 1.01
CA LYS A 29 18.20 -8.11 2.06
C LYS A 29 19.29 -7.65 3.02
N ASN A 30 18.93 -7.32 4.25
CA ASN A 30 19.87 -7.40 5.37
C ASN A 30 19.43 -8.52 6.32
N GLN A 31 20.28 -9.55 6.30
CA GLN A 31 20.67 -10.46 7.37
C GLN A 31 19.61 -11.39 7.99
N THR A 32 19.75 -12.63 7.55
CA THR A 32 19.38 -13.90 8.18
C THR A 32 19.79 -13.93 9.66
N LEU A 33 18.82 -14.09 10.56
CA LEU A 33 19.07 -14.36 11.98
C LEU A 33 19.47 -15.84 12.15
N GLY A 34 20.76 -16.11 11.98
CA GLY A 34 21.36 -17.39 12.35
C GLY A 34 21.41 -17.51 13.88
N ARG A 35 20.88 -18.63 14.41
CA ARG A 35 21.08 -19.04 15.81
C ARG A 35 22.58 -19.04 16.13
N SER A 36 22.99 -18.21 17.07
CA SER A 36 24.23 -18.43 17.83
C SER A 36 24.07 -17.89 19.24
N ARG A 37 24.18 -18.79 20.21
CA ARG A 37 24.41 -18.47 21.61
C ARG A 37 25.74 -17.74 21.71
N VAL A 38 25.76 -16.55 22.26
CA VAL A 38 27.00 -15.91 22.70
C VAL A 38 26.83 -15.45 24.14
N SER A 39 27.50 -16.15 25.05
CA SER A 39 27.72 -15.73 26.43
C SER A 39 28.84 -14.68 26.45
N PHE A 40 28.58 -13.49 27.00
CA PHE A 40 29.62 -12.54 27.34
C PHE A 40 29.74 -12.43 28.85
N GLN A 41 30.87 -12.91 29.36
CA GLN A 41 31.38 -12.68 30.70
C GLN A 41 32.48 -11.62 30.56
N GLY A 42 32.32 -10.48 31.23
CA GLY A 42 33.31 -9.40 31.16
C GLY A 42 32.79 -8.10 31.74
N SER A 43 33.12 -7.85 33.01
CA SER A 43 32.92 -6.60 33.72
C SER A 43 33.75 -5.48 33.10
N VAL A 44 33.19 -4.26 32.96
CA VAL A 44 33.81 -2.95 33.28
C VAL A 44 32.84 -1.79 32.95
N LYS A 45 33.03 -0.70 33.71
CA LYS A 45 32.17 0.42 34.07
C LYS A 45 31.65 1.32 32.92
N ARG A 46 30.44 1.87 33.16
CA ARG A 46 29.72 2.91 32.40
C ARG A 46 30.51 4.21 32.21
N ARG A 47 30.37 4.85 31.04
CA ARG A 47 30.19 6.32 30.85
C ARG A 47 29.41 6.58 29.53
N LEU A 48 28.27 7.26 29.61
CA LEU A 48 27.65 8.04 28.52
C LEU A 48 28.19 9.49 28.61
N PRO A 49 28.10 10.39 27.60
CA PRO A 49 27.09 10.45 26.52
C PRO A 49 27.64 10.83 25.11
N VAL A 50 26.84 10.62 24.05
CA VAL A 50 27.00 11.40 22.80
C VAL A 50 25.61 11.83 22.33
N VAL A 51 25.37 13.14 22.39
CA VAL A 51 24.27 13.84 21.74
C VAL A 51 24.73 14.12 20.32
N ILE A 52 24.05 13.60 19.30
CA ILE A 52 24.27 14.00 17.91
C ILE A 52 23.25 15.10 17.60
N SER A 53 23.71 16.34 17.66
CA SER A 53 23.04 17.49 17.06
C SER A 53 23.41 17.52 15.57
N MET A 54 22.41 17.51 14.68
CA MET A 54 22.64 17.74 13.25
C MET A 54 22.25 19.19 12.93
N THR A 55 23.24 20.06 12.80
CA THR A 55 23.08 21.35 12.13
C THR A 55 23.25 21.13 10.63
N ALA A 56 22.26 21.54 9.85
CA ALA A 56 22.33 21.56 8.40
C ALA A 56 23.35 22.61 7.95
N THR A 57 24.43 22.16 7.33
CA THR A 57 25.34 23.02 6.56
C THR A 57 24.82 23.10 5.13
N GLU A 58 24.37 24.29 4.75
CA GLU A 58 24.18 24.68 3.36
C GLU A 58 25.57 24.76 2.70
N GLU A 59 25.83 23.89 1.73
CA GLU A 59 26.87 24.13 0.74
C GLU A 59 26.22 24.18 -0.64
N SER A 60 26.38 25.35 -1.23
CA SER A 60 25.98 25.78 -2.55
C SER A 60 26.77 25.07 -3.65
N GLY A 61 26.05 24.62 -4.68
CA GLY A 61 26.59 24.40 -6.02
C GLY A 61 26.67 22.93 -6.46
N GLU A 62 25.71 22.50 -7.28
CA GLU A 62 25.92 21.90 -8.61
C GLU A 62 24.69 21.09 -9.09
N LYS A 63 24.26 21.40 -10.32
CA LYS A 63 23.30 20.69 -11.20
C LYS A 63 21.92 20.37 -10.62
N ALA A 64 20.91 21.03 -11.20
CA ALA A 64 19.50 20.63 -11.10
C ALA A 64 19.31 19.20 -11.63
N VAL A 65 19.45 18.21 -10.75
CA VAL A 65 18.86 16.90 -10.94
C VAL A 65 17.35 17.17 -10.98
N LYS A 66 16.73 17.06 -12.16
CA LYS A 66 15.26 17.00 -12.24
C LYS A 66 14.82 15.99 -11.20
N SER A 67 14.13 16.43 -10.16
CA SER A 67 13.63 15.55 -9.11
C SER A 67 12.63 14.60 -9.77
N VAL A 68 13.09 13.43 -10.17
CA VAL A 68 12.24 12.39 -10.71
C VAL A 68 11.30 11.99 -9.58
N LEU A 69 10.01 12.23 -9.77
CA LEU A 69 9.01 11.85 -8.79
C LEU A 69 9.11 10.34 -8.51
N PRO A 70 8.87 9.89 -7.27
CA PRO A 70 9.12 8.51 -6.85
C PRO A 70 8.31 7.48 -7.64
N GLY A 71 7.19 7.88 -8.27
CA GLY A 71 6.35 7.03 -9.10
C GLY A 71 6.76 6.90 -10.57
N HIS A 72 7.84 7.55 -11.01
CA HIS A 72 8.23 7.56 -12.42
C HIS A 72 8.53 6.15 -12.94
N GLY A 73 7.99 5.82 -14.11
CA GLY A 73 8.15 4.50 -14.73
C GLY A 73 7.24 3.41 -14.15
N ILE A 74 6.18 3.80 -13.42
CA ILE A 74 5.13 2.91 -12.94
C ILE A 74 3.79 3.39 -13.49
N SER A 75 2.98 2.44 -13.97
CA SER A 75 1.61 2.66 -14.40
C SER A 75 0.66 1.88 -13.51
N ILE A 76 -0.47 2.47 -13.12
CA ILE A 76 -1.50 1.78 -12.34
C ILE A 76 -2.87 1.80 -13.01
N MET A 77 -3.58 0.67 -12.92
CA MET A 77 -5.01 0.53 -13.22
C MET A 77 -5.78 0.48 -11.91
N VAL A 78 -6.71 1.40 -11.69
CA VAL A 78 -7.47 1.47 -10.43
C VAL A 78 -8.88 0.91 -10.64
N ASN A 79 -9.08 -0.35 -10.28
CA ASN A 79 -10.41 -0.98 -10.30
C ASN A 79 -11.23 -0.51 -9.09
N GLY A 80 -12.45 -0.06 -9.35
CA GLY A 80 -13.25 0.71 -8.37
C GLY A 80 -12.97 2.21 -8.39
N CYS A 81 -12.46 2.75 -9.51
CA CYS A 81 -12.18 4.19 -9.69
C CYS A 81 -13.40 5.11 -9.50
N SER A 82 -14.62 4.61 -9.70
CA SER A 82 -15.87 5.33 -9.46
C SER A 82 -16.10 5.61 -7.96
N GLY A 83 -15.56 4.77 -7.08
CA GLY A 83 -15.71 4.84 -5.63
C GLY A 83 -14.83 5.89 -4.95
N LYS A 84 -15.23 6.32 -3.74
CA LYS A 84 -14.51 7.33 -2.95
C LYS A 84 -13.03 6.96 -2.73
N MET A 85 -12.77 5.69 -2.43
CA MET A 85 -11.40 5.20 -2.20
C MET A 85 -10.58 5.16 -3.48
N GLY A 86 -11.15 4.66 -4.60
CA GLY A 86 -10.48 4.66 -5.90
C GLY A 86 -10.07 6.06 -6.35
N LYS A 87 -10.95 7.07 -6.20
CA LYS A 87 -10.63 8.48 -6.47
C LYS A 87 -9.49 9.01 -5.60
N ALA A 88 -9.47 8.66 -4.31
CA ALA A 88 -8.40 9.06 -3.40
C ALA A 88 -7.05 8.42 -3.79
N VAL A 89 -7.05 7.15 -4.20
CA VAL A 89 -5.87 6.46 -4.73
C VAL A 89 -5.35 7.15 -5.99
N ILE A 90 -6.22 7.46 -6.95
CA ILE A 90 -5.82 8.16 -8.19
C ILE A 90 -5.18 9.50 -7.85
N LYS A 91 -5.80 10.30 -6.98
CA LYS A 91 -5.25 11.59 -6.56
C LYS A 91 -3.87 11.47 -5.91
N ALA A 92 -3.69 10.49 -5.02
CA ALA A 92 -2.42 10.25 -4.35
C ALA A 92 -1.34 9.76 -5.31
N ALA A 93 -1.69 8.86 -6.23
CA ALA A 93 -0.80 8.32 -7.24
C ALA A 93 -0.34 9.38 -8.26
N ASP A 94 -1.28 10.22 -8.72
CA ASP A 94 -0.97 11.36 -9.60
C ASP A 94 -0.02 12.35 -8.93
N SER A 95 -0.27 12.67 -7.65
CA SER A 95 0.63 13.53 -6.85
C SER A 95 2.04 12.92 -6.67
N ALA A 96 2.14 11.59 -6.67
CA ALA A 96 3.40 10.86 -6.58
C ALA A 96 4.10 10.66 -7.94
N GLY A 97 3.53 11.14 -9.03
CA GLY A 97 4.06 11.00 -10.39
C GLY A 97 3.90 9.60 -10.99
N VAL A 98 2.96 8.80 -10.47
CA VAL A 98 2.59 7.49 -11.03
C VAL A 98 1.64 7.71 -12.20
N ASN A 99 1.86 7.02 -13.32
CA ASN A 99 0.98 7.09 -14.47
C ASN A 99 -0.34 6.34 -14.18
N ILE A 100 -1.47 6.94 -14.55
CA ILE A 100 -2.79 6.32 -14.38
C ILE A 100 -3.28 5.89 -15.76
N VAL A 101 -3.48 4.58 -15.95
CA VAL A 101 -3.98 4.11 -17.25
C VAL A 101 -5.46 4.51 -17.43
N PRO A 102 -5.89 4.91 -18.64
CA PRO A 102 -7.26 5.40 -18.90
C PRO A 102 -8.26 4.24 -19.02
N THR A 103 -8.14 3.22 -18.19
CA THR A 103 -8.93 1.99 -18.26
C THR A 103 -9.15 1.46 -16.84
N SER A 104 -10.38 1.06 -16.53
CA SER A 104 -10.76 0.40 -15.29
C SER A 104 -11.78 -0.69 -15.59
N PHE A 105 -11.95 -1.64 -14.68
CA PHE A 105 -13.09 -2.55 -14.68
C PHE A 105 -14.13 -2.17 -13.62
N GLY A 106 -15.38 -2.48 -13.91
CA GLY A 106 -16.52 -2.26 -13.02
C GLY A 106 -17.61 -3.31 -13.22
N SER A 107 -18.75 -3.08 -12.57
CA SER A 107 -19.94 -3.90 -12.74
C SER A 107 -20.56 -3.71 -14.13
N ALA A 108 -21.54 -4.57 -14.48
CA ALA A 108 -22.29 -4.40 -15.73
C ALA A 108 -23.03 -3.05 -15.80
N ALA A 109 -23.45 -2.50 -14.65
CA ALA A 109 -24.12 -1.20 -14.57
C ALA A 109 -23.17 -0.02 -14.80
N GLU A 110 -21.88 -0.20 -14.54
CA GLU A 110 -20.84 0.83 -14.71
C GLU A 110 -20.17 0.75 -16.10
N ALA A 111 -20.47 -0.27 -16.89
CA ALA A 111 -19.87 -0.49 -18.20
C ALA A 111 -20.14 0.69 -19.15
N GLY A 112 -19.08 1.21 -19.76
CA GLY A 112 -19.13 2.33 -20.69
C GLY A 112 -19.14 3.71 -20.02
N GLN A 113 -19.16 3.79 -18.69
CA GLN A 113 -19.05 5.06 -17.99
C GLN A 113 -17.62 5.61 -18.05
N THR A 114 -17.50 6.93 -18.15
CA THR A 114 -16.22 7.63 -18.01
C THR A 114 -16.16 8.30 -16.64
N VAL A 115 -15.09 8.05 -15.91
CA VAL A 115 -14.82 8.64 -14.60
C VAL A 115 -13.70 9.66 -14.75
N GLU A 116 -14.00 10.93 -14.45
CA GLU A 116 -13.00 12.01 -14.48
C GLU A 116 -12.41 12.22 -13.08
N VAL A 117 -11.08 12.13 -12.95
CA VAL A 117 -10.34 12.40 -11.71
C VAL A 117 -8.99 13.04 -12.05
N CYS A 118 -8.66 14.17 -11.43
CA CYS A 118 -7.39 14.89 -11.66
C CYS A 118 -7.12 15.20 -13.14
N GLY A 119 -8.16 15.58 -13.90
CA GLY A 119 -8.07 15.86 -15.34
C GLY A 119 -7.77 14.64 -16.21
N LYS A 120 -7.91 13.42 -15.66
CA LYS A 120 -7.78 12.16 -16.40
C LYS A 120 -9.15 11.53 -16.59
N GLU A 121 -9.43 11.12 -17.81
CA GLU A 121 -10.63 10.37 -18.16
C GLU A 121 -10.32 8.87 -18.12
N ILE A 122 -11.06 8.13 -17.30
CA ILE A 122 -10.91 6.68 -17.14
C ILE A 122 -12.17 6.00 -17.62
N THR A 123 -12.06 5.17 -18.66
CA THR A 123 -13.19 4.39 -19.16
C THR A 123 -13.37 3.11 -18.35
N VAL A 124 -14.60 2.88 -17.87
CA VAL A 124 -14.95 1.68 -17.11
C VAL A 124 -15.48 0.60 -18.06
N HIS A 125 -14.76 -0.50 -18.16
CA HIS A 125 -15.15 -1.69 -18.90
C HIS A 125 -15.98 -2.61 -18.02
N GLY A 126 -17.04 -3.16 -18.62
CA GLY A 126 -17.90 -4.14 -17.96
C GLY A 126 -17.23 -5.51 -17.80
N PRO A 127 -18.00 -6.51 -17.32
CA PRO A 127 -17.46 -7.81 -17.01
C PRO A 127 -17.13 -8.67 -18.25
N ALA A 128 -17.68 -8.32 -19.41
CA ALA A 128 -17.41 -8.98 -20.67
C ALA A 128 -16.00 -8.66 -21.17
N GLU A 129 -15.28 -9.67 -21.66
CA GLU A 129 -13.94 -9.54 -22.25
C GLU A 129 -12.84 -8.98 -21.33
N ARG A 130 -13.05 -8.95 -19.99
CA ARG A 130 -12.09 -8.43 -19.01
C ARG A 130 -10.67 -8.96 -19.19
N GLU A 131 -10.54 -10.27 -19.43
CA GLU A 131 -9.24 -10.91 -19.66
C GLU A 131 -8.52 -10.37 -20.90
N LYS A 132 -9.22 -10.28 -22.03
CA LYS A 132 -8.65 -9.79 -23.29
C LYS A 132 -8.24 -8.32 -23.18
N VAL A 133 -9.10 -7.49 -22.57
CA VAL A 133 -8.81 -6.08 -22.33
C VAL A 133 -7.61 -5.93 -21.41
N LEU A 134 -7.59 -6.64 -20.28
CA LEU A 134 -6.50 -6.56 -19.31
C LEU A 134 -5.17 -7.02 -19.92
N SER A 135 -5.15 -8.12 -20.68
CA SER A 135 -3.95 -8.57 -21.39
C SER A 135 -3.43 -7.51 -22.37
N SER A 136 -4.30 -6.88 -23.16
CA SER A 136 -3.90 -5.81 -24.08
C SER A 136 -3.35 -4.58 -23.35
N VAL A 137 -3.95 -4.19 -22.23
CA VAL A 137 -3.43 -3.08 -21.42
C VAL A 137 -2.06 -3.44 -20.83
N PHE A 138 -1.89 -4.68 -20.36
CA PHE A 138 -0.63 -5.14 -19.78
C PHE A 138 0.48 -5.28 -20.81
N GLU A 139 0.16 -5.66 -22.05
CA GLU A 139 1.12 -5.65 -23.17
C GLU A 139 1.60 -4.24 -23.50
N LYS A 140 0.71 -3.23 -23.45
CA LYS A 140 1.04 -1.82 -23.67
C LYS A 140 1.80 -1.18 -22.50
N HIS A 141 1.51 -1.64 -21.28
CA HIS A 141 2.09 -1.16 -20.04
C HIS A 141 2.72 -2.33 -19.26
N PRO A 142 3.91 -2.82 -19.64
CA PRO A 142 4.55 -3.95 -18.97
C PRO A 142 4.90 -3.64 -17.50
N GLU A 143 4.95 -2.36 -17.12
CA GLU A 143 5.13 -1.86 -15.75
C GLU A 143 3.83 -1.75 -14.94
N LEU A 144 2.70 -2.24 -15.48
CA LEU A 144 1.38 -2.10 -14.87
C LEU A 144 1.29 -2.82 -13.52
N ILE A 145 0.68 -2.13 -12.55
CA ILE A 145 0.19 -2.71 -11.30
C ILE A 145 -1.30 -2.39 -11.18
N VAL A 146 -2.13 -3.40 -10.95
CA VAL A 146 -3.56 -3.18 -10.69
C VAL A 146 -3.76 -2.82 -9.22
N VAL A 147 -4.53 -1.78 -8.92
CA VAL A 147 -5.00 -1.45 -7.58
C VAL A 147 -6.49 -1.78 -7.48
N ASP A 148 -6.85 -2.67 -6.56
CA ASP A 148 -8.20 -3.19 -6.38
C ASP A 148 -8.83 -2.63 -5.10
N TYR A 149 -9.80 -1.74 -5.29
CA TYR A 149 -10.72 -1.22 -4.28
C TYR A 149 -12.16 -1.34 -4.77
N THR A 150 -12.59 -2.58 -4.96
CA THR A 150 -13.90 -2.95 -5.49
C THR A 150 -14.88 -3.30 -4.36
N ILE A 151 -15.53 -4.45 -4.43
CA ILE A 151 -16.55 -4.92 -3.49
C ILE A 151 -16.23 -6.34 -3.02
N PRO A 152 -16.69 -6.76 -1.82
CA PRO A 152 -16.38 -8.08 -1.27
C PRO A 152 -16.68 -9.25 -2.20
N SER A 153 -17.77 -9.18 -2.99
CA SER A 153 -18.17 -10.24 -3.92
C SER A 153 -17.27 -10.35 -5.16
N ALA A 154 -16.49 -9.32 -5.49
CA ALA A 154 -15.60 -9.31 -6.65
C ALA A 154 -14.16 -9.75 -6.32
N VAL A 155 -13.81 -9.86 -5.03
CA VAL A 155 -12.44 -10.13 -4.55
C VAL A 155 -11.83 -11.36 -5.20
N ASN A 156 -12.53 -12.50 -5.14
CA ASN A 156 -12.00 -13.77 -5.64
C ASN A 156 -11.94 -13.79 -7.17
N ASP A 157 -13.00 -13.36 -7.86
CA ASP A 157 -13.06 -13.30 -9.33
C ASP A 157 -11.96 -12.39 -9.91
N ASN A 158 -11.73 -11.24 -9.28
CA ASN A 158 -10.69 -10.31 -9.69
C ASN A 158 -9.29 -10.91 -9.47
N ALA A 159 -9.05 -11.56 -8.33
CA ALA A 159 -7.76 -12.21 -8.07
C ALA A 159 -7.47 -13.35 -9.06
N GLU A 160 -8.49 -14.14 -9.43
CA GLU A 160 -8.38 -15.16 -10.47
C GLU A 160 -8.05 -14.53 -11.83
N LEU A 161 -8.71 -13.43 -12.20
CA LEU A 161 -8.42 -12.67 -13.41
C LEU A 161 -6.97 -12.17 -13.45
N TYR A 162 -6.51 -11.50 -12.39
CA TYR A 162 -5.14 -10.96 -12.33
C TYR A 162 -4.10 -12.08 -12.38
N SER A 163 -4.36 -13.17 -11.67
CA SER A 163 -3.54 -14.38 -11.66
C SER A 163 -3.44 -15.03 -13.03
N LYS A 164 -4.55 -15.09 -13.78
CA LYS A 164 -4.60 -15.68 -15.12
C LYS A 164 -3.82 -14.86 -16.14
N VAL A 165 -3.91 -13.53 -16.07
CA VAL A 165 -3.15 -12.62 -16.95
C VAL A 165 -1.68 -12.50 -16.52
N GLY A 166 -1.38 -12.75 -15.25
CA GLY A 166 -0.03 -12.61 -14.70
C GLY A 166 0.33 -11.17 -14.29
N VAL A 167 -0.67 -10.29 -14.13
CA VAL A 167 -0.46 -8.89 -13.78
C VAL A 167 -0.28 -8.72 -12.26
N PRO A 168 0.74 -7.98 -11.80
CA PRO A 168 0.89 -7.64 -10.37
C PRO A 168 -0.30 -6.82 -9.86
N PHE A 169 -0.68 -7.01 -8.59
CA PHE A 169 -1.76 -6.22 -8.01
C PHE A 169 -1.61 -5.88 -6.53
N VAL A 170 -2.26 -4.80 -6.11
CA VAL A 170 -2.44 -4.37 -4.73
C VAL A 170 -3.94 -4.42 -4.43
N MET A 171 -4.36 -5.26 -3.48
CA MET A 171 -5.77 -5.41 -3.12
C MET A 171 -6.03 -4.89 -1.72
N GLY A 172 -6.76 -3.77 -1.65
CA GLY A 172 -7.27 -3.19 -0.42
C GLY A 172 -8.74 -3.56 -0.13
N THR A 173 -9.42 -4.21 -1.08
CA THR A 173 -10.79 -4.69 -0.92
C THR A 173 -10.90 -5.71 0.23
N THR A 174 -11.74 -5.39 1.20
CA THR A 174 -12.05 -6.25 2.36
C THR A 174 -13.15 -7.26 2.02
N GLY A 175 -13.25 -8.33 2.81
CA GLY A 175 -14.22 -9.41 2.59
C GLY A 175 -13.78 -10.39 1.49
N GLY A 176 -14.75 -11.11 0.91
CA GLY A 176 -14.51 -12.25 0.03
C GLY A 176 -14.03 -13.49 0.79
N ASP A 177 -13.79 -14.58 0.06
CA ASP A 177 -13.14 -15.77 0.61
C ASP A 177 -11.62 -15.54 0.66
N ARG A 178 -11.11 -15.25 1.86
CA ARG A 178 -9.70 -14.91 2.06
C ARG A 178 -8.78 -16.10 1.83
N ASN A 179 -9.19 -17.30 2.21
CA ASN A 179 -8.38 -18.49 2.04
C ASN A 179 -8.21 -18.79 0.54
N LYS A 180 -9.31 -18.78 -0.20
CA LYS A 180 -9.29 -18.94 -1.66
C LYS A 180 -8.45 -17.85 -2.33
N LEU A 181 -8.54 -16.60 -1.87
CA LEU A 181 -7.72 -15.50 -2.37
C LEU A 181 -6.22 -15.79 -2.21
N TYR A 182 -5.77 -16.14 -1.00
CA TYR A 182 -4.35 -16.41 -0.75
C TYR A 182 -3.85 -17.60 -1.56
N GLU A 183 -4.60 -18.70 -1.60
CA GLU A 183 -4.24 -19.88 -2.38
C GLU A 183 -4.12 -19.58 -3.88
N THR A 184 -5.04 -18.80 -4.43
CA THR A 184 -5.06 -18.46 -5.86
C THR A 184 -3.78 -17.70 -6.24
N VAL A 185 -3.43 -16.68 -5.46
CA VAL A 185 -2.24 -15.85 -5.69
C VAL A 185 -0.95 -16.63 -5.50
N GLU A 186 -0.88 -17.47 -4.47
CA GLU A 186 0.29 -18.31 -4.20
C GLU A 186 0.54 -19.32 -5.33
N LYS A 187 -0.52 -20.00 -5.80
CA LYS A 187 -0.45 -20.94 -6.93
C LYS A 187 -0.04 -20.26 -8.24
N ALA A 188 -0.54 -19.06 -8.48
CA ALA A 188 -0.26 -18.29 -9.70
C ALA A 188 1.17 -17.75 -9.77
N LYS A 189 1.88 -17.65 -8.63
CA LYS A 189 3.25 -17.11 -8.54
C LYS A 189 3.38 -15.73 -9.19
N ILE A 190 2.44 -14.85 -8.85
CA ILE A 190 2.47 -13.44 -9.24
C ILE A 190 2.83 -12.55 -8.05
N TYR A 191 3.22 -11.31 -8.34
CA TYR A 191 3.46 -10.30 -7.31
C TYR A 191 2.13 -9.73 -6.81
N ALA A 192 1.91 -9.76 -5.50
CA ALA A 192 0.73 -9.14 -4.92
C ALA A 192 0.97 -8.56 -3.52
N VAL A 193 0.30 -7.45 -3.22
CA VAL A 193 0.14 -6.93 -1.87
C VAL A 193 -1.33 -7.06 -1.49
N ILE A 194 -1.63 -7.89 -0.51
CA ILE A 194 -2.99 -8.10 -0.03
C ILE A 194 -3.04 -7.63 1.41
N SER A 195 -3.77 -6.53 1.65
CA SER A 195 -3.94 -5.99 2.99
C SER A 195 -5.33 -5.40 3.20
N PRO A 196 -6.11 -5.88 4.18
CA PRO A 196 -7.41 -5.30 4.52
C PRO A 196 -7.29 -3.94 5.22
N GLN A 197 -6.09 -3.57 5.69
CA GLN A 197 -5.81 -2.30 6.36
C GLN A 197 -4.59 -1.62 5.72
N MET A 198 -4.85 -0.69 4.80
CA MET A 198 -3.81 0.02 4.05
C MET A 198 -3.27 1.27 4.78
N GLY A 199 -3.82 1.61 5.96
CA GLY A 199 -3.30 2.65 6.84
C GLY A 199 -1.97 2.24 7.47
N LYS A 200 -0.87 2.40 6.74
CA LYS A 200 0.46 1.91 7.13
C LYS A 200 0.90 2.34 8.54
N GLN A 201 0.55 3.55 8.98
CA GLN A 201 0.88 4.04 10.33
C GLN A 201 0.09 3.30 11.41
N VAL A 202 -1.17 2.97 11.15
CA VAL A 202 -2.03 2.18 12.06
C VAL A 202 -1.50 0.75 12.14
N VAL A 203 -1.11 0.15 11.01
CA VAL A 203 -0.52 -1.19 10.98
C VAL A 203 0.78 -1.24 11.78
N ALA A 204 1.65 -0.24 11.64
CA ALA A 204 2.90 -0.16 12.40
C ALA A 204 2.64 -0.05 13.92
N PHE A 205 1.64 0.74 14.33
CA PHE A 205 1.25 0.83 15.73
C PHE A 205 0.74 -0.52 16.28
N LEU A 206 -0.13 -1.20 15.54
CA LEU A 206 -0.63 -2.53 15.94
C LEU A 206 0.51 -3.54 16.09
N ALA A 207 1.45 -3.58 15.13
CA ALA A 207 2.61 -4.46 15.18
C ALA A 207 3.51 -4.15 16.38
N ALA A 208 3.72 -2.87 16.71
CA ALA A 208 4.50 -2.48 17.88
C ALA A 208 3.84 -2.95 19.18
N MET A 209 2.51 -2.84 19.29
CA MET A 209 1.77 -3.32 20.46
C MET A 209 1.76 -4.84 20.56
N GLU A 210 1.67 -5.56 19.44
CA GLU A 210 1.75 -7.01 19.37
C GLU A 210 3.12 -7.51 19.86
N ILE A 211 4.21 -6.95 19.33
CA ILE A 211 5.57 -7.28 19.76
C ILE A 211 5.73 -6.99 21.27
N MET A 212 5.25 -5.84 21.74
CA MET A 212 5.32 -5.50 23.17
C MET A 212 4.55 -6.50 24.04
N ALA A 213 3.37 -6.94 23.61
CA ALA A 213 2.56 -7.91 24.33
C ALA A 213 3.22 -9.30 24.38
N GLU A 214 3.87 -9.73 23.30
CA GLU A 214 4.60 -11.01 23.24
C GLU A 214 5.86 -11.00 24.11
N GLN A 215 6.63 -9.89 24.09
CA GLN A 215 7.90 -9.80 24.82
C GLN A 215 7.72 -9.59 26.32
N PHE A 216 6.62 -8.97 26.75
CA PHE A 216 6.36 -8.66 28.16
C PHE A 216 4.99 -9.20 28.63
N PRO A 217 4.81 -10.53 28.69
CA PRO A 217 3.54 -11.12 29.09
C PRO A 217 3.20 -10.72 30.53
N GLY A 218 1.98 -10.24 30.73
CA GLY A 218 1.50 -9.81 32.04
C GLY A 218 2.04 -8.47 32.53
N ALA A 219 2.74 -7.69 31.69
CA ALA A 219 3.26 -6.36 32.06
C ALA A 219 2.19 -5.38 32.59
N PHE A 220 0.94 -5.55 32.14
CA PHE A 220 -0.21 -4.75 32.57
C PHE A 220 -1.19 -5.57 33.44
N SER A 221 -0.73 -6.64 34.11
CA SER A 221 -1.57 -7.40 35.02
C SER A 221 -2.10 -6.51 36.15
N GLY A 222 -3.40 -6.58 36.42
CA GLY A 222 -4.08 -5.75 37.42
C GLY A 222 -4.59 -4.40 36.90
N TYR A 223 -4.33 -4.05 35.64
CA TYR A 223 -4.92 -2.86 35.00
C TYR A 223 -6.33 -3.15 34.47
N SER A 224 -7.16 -2.10 34.40
CA SER A 224 -8.43 -2.11 33.67
C SER A 224 -8.26 -1.37 32.35
N LEU A 225 -8.83 -1.90 31.27
CA LEU A 225 -8.74 -1.33 29.93
C LEU A 225 -10.12 -0.82 29.50
N GLU A 226 -10.21 0.48 29.20
CA GLU A 226 -11.34 1.07 28.50
C GLU A 226 -10.92 1.43 27.07
N VAL A 227 -11.70 0.99 26.08
CA VAL A 227 -11.46 1.29 24.67
C VAL A 227 -12.67 2.02 24.11
N THR A 228 -12.51 3.32 23.84
CA THR A 228 -13.53 4.12 23.19
C THR A 228 -13.25 4.20 21.69
N PHE A 229 -14.14 3.65 20.87
CA PHE A 229 -14.13 3.90 19.43
C PHE A 229 -14.75 5.26 19.16
N LEU A 230 -13.94 6.32 19.18
CA LEU A 230 -14.43 7.63 18.78
C LEU A 230 -14.68 7.61 17.26
N LEU A 231 -15.96 7.59 16.88
CA LEU A 231 -16.40 7.49 15.50
C LEU A 231 -15.83 8.68 14.69
N LEU A 232 -14.83 8.39 13.85
CA LEU A 232 -14.47 9.03 12.57
C LEU A 232 -14.09 10.54 12.53
N LEU A 233 -14.56 11.40 13.44
CA LEU A 233 -14.40 12.86 13.31
C LEU A 233 -13.04 13.38 13.75
N VAL A 234 -12.45 12.84 14.82
CA VAL A 234 -11.15 13.31 15.34
C VAL A 234 -9.98 12.86 14.45
N PHE A 235 -10.05 11.64 13.89
CA PHE A 235 -9.01 11.14 12.99
C PHE A 235 -9.03 11.84 11.62
N ILE A 236 -10.22 12.19 11.11
CA ILE A 236 -10.35 13.03 9.91
C ILE A 236 -9.82 14.45 10.19
N LEU A 237 -10.12 15.05 11.35
CA LEU A 237 -9.59 16.37 11.69
C LEU A 237 -8.05 16.37 11.80
N LEU A 238 -7.46 15.34 12.43
CA LEU A 238 -6.01 15.23 12.59
C LEU A 238 -5.27 14.95 11.28
N LEU A 239 -5.87 14.15 10.38
CA LEU A 239 -5.28 13.92 9.05
C LEU A 239 -5.49 15.11 8.11
N ALA A 240 -6.60 15.85 8.24
CA ALA A 240 -6.85 17.06 7.47
C ALA A 240 -5.92 18.22 7.87
N THR A 241 -5.60 18.37 9.16
CA THR A 241 -4.68 19.43 9.62
C THR A 241 -3.22 19.13 9.31
N SER A 242 -2.81 17.85 9.28
CA SER A 242 -1.44 17.49 8.92
C SER A 242 -1.11 17.71 7.42
N ASN A 243 -2.12 17.85 6.56
CA ASN A 243 -1.93 18.07 5.12
C ASN A 243 -1.99 19.56 4.70
N GLN A 244 -2.33 20.47 5.61
CA GLN A 244 -2.39 21.92 5.34
C GLN A 244 -1.04 22.63 5.56
N HIS A 245 -0.08 22.00 6.25
CA HIS A 245 1.24 22.60 6.47
C HIS A 245 2.24 22.41 5.32
N GLN A 246 1.83 21.79 4.20
CA GLN A 246 2.67 21.63 3.01
C GLN A 246 2.27 22.53 1.82
N TYR A 247 1.31 23.44 2.00
CA TYR A 247 0.86 24.38 0.96
C TYR A 247 0.79 25.83 1.48
N VAL A 248 1.90 26.35 2.02
CA VAL A 248 2.11 27.82 2.08
C VAL A 248 3.56 28.09 1.72
N GLY A 249 3.78 28.42 0.46
CA GLY A 249 5.10 28.75 -0.08
C GLY A 249 5.04 28.80 -1.58
N ASP A 250 4.43 29.86 -2.12
CA ASP A 250 5.02 30.71 -3.17
C ASP A 250 3.97 31.55 -3.90
N GLY A 251 4.23 32.86 -3.94
CA GLY A 251 3.64 33.80 -4.90
C GLY A 251 2.60 34.75 -4.32
N VAL A 252 3.02 35.97 -3.97
CA VAL A 252 2.69 37.20 -4.74
C VAL A 252 3.72 38.28 -4.39
N SER A 253 4.57 38.59 -5.36
CA SER A 253 5.32 39.84 -5.48
C SER A 253 5.34 40.18 -6.97
N SER A 254 4.35 40.95 -7.43
CA SER A 254 4.45 41.82 -8.61
C SER A 254 3.08 42.44 -8.91
N SER A 255 2.88 43.67 -8.47
CA SER A 255 2.29 44.83 -9.16
C SER A 255 2.08 45.94 -8.13
#